data_AF-A0A7H0GVA0-F1
#
_entry.id   AF-A0A7H0GVA0-F1
#
_cell.length_a   1.000
_cell.length_b   1.000
_cell.length_c   1.000
_cell.angle_alpha   90.00
_cell.angle_beta   90.00
_cell.angle_gamma   90.00
#
_symmetry.space_group_name_H-M   'P 1'
#
loop_
_entity.id
_entity.type
_entity.pdbx_description
1 polymer ?
#
loop_
_entity_poly.entity_id
_entity_poly.type
_entity_poly.pdbx_seq_one_letter_code
_entity_poly.pdbx_strand_id
1 'polypeptide(L)'
;MSQWDNYADQATVPLGGKSSHAYLLMAGSTNPMQSQLVNGEVVVTYTDGTTDTLPLRNPDNWAPIEQDYFQDGFAFDTGAPKPFRLHLKTGLLTRDFKDYTSIKGFSTRAIDGGAATVLDMPLNPKKKLRSLTLKALANDVVIGLMSVTLVRE
;
A
#
# COMPACT_ATOMS: atom_id res chain seq x y z
N MET A 1 7.42 4.10 -8.28
CA MET A 1 7.10 5.54 -8.17
C MET A 1 7.94 6.09 -7.04
N SER A 2 8.59 7.24 -7.22
CA SER A 2 9.38 7.91 -6.19
C SER A 2 9.59 9.37 -6.59
N GLN A 3 10.00 10.22 -5.65
CA GLN A 3 10.47 11.58 -5.94
C GLN A 3 11.94 11.61 -6.39
N TRP A 4 12.61 10.46 -6.43
CA TRP A 4 13.95 10.35 -6.99
C TRP A 4 13.92 10.41 -8.52
N ASP A 5 14.90 11.06 -9.13
CA ASP A 5 14.97 11.29 -10.59
C ASP A 5 15.00 10.01 -11.44
N ASN A 6 15.32 8.86 -10.84
CA ASN A 6 15.34 7.57 -11.51
C ASN A 6 13.98 6.87 -11.60
N TYR A 7 12.91 7.45 -11.02
CA TYR A 7 11.56 6.92 -11.08
C TYR A 7 10.56 8.02 -11.45
N ALA A 8 9.44 7.63 -12.05
CA ALA A 8 8.29 8.54 -12.17
C ALA A 8 7.71 8.86 -10.78
N ASP A 9 7.28 10.11 -10.58
CA ASP A 9 6.58 10.59 -9.39
C ASP A 9 5.16 10.03 -9.29
N GLN A 10 4.51 9.82 -10.45
CA GLN A 10 3.18 9.24 -10.57
C GLN A 10 3.00 8.37 -11.82
N ALA A 11 2.05 7.43 -11.76
CA ALA A 11 1.65 6.59 -12.89
C ALA A 11 0.14 6.40 -12.85
N THR A 12 -0.44 6.26 -14.04
CA THR A 12 -1.87 6.11 -14.21
C THR A 12 -2.17 4.85 -14.99
N VAL A 13 -3.13 4.06 -14.50
CA VAL A 13 -3.71 2.92 -15.21
C VAL A 13 -5.18 3.19 -15.54
N PRO A 14 -5.64 2.87 -16.76
CA PRO A 14 -7.04 3.04 -17.11
C PRO A 14 -7.91 2.05 -16.31
N LEU A 15 -9.05 2.53 -15.83
CA LEU A 15 -10.09 1.72 -15.21
C LEU A 15 -11.38 1.83 -16.02
N GLY A 16 -12.29 0.88 -15.85
CA GLY A 16 -13.58 0.90 -16.54
C GLY A 16 -14.69 0.24 -15.74
N GLY A 17 -15.93 0.54 -16.14
CA GLY A 17 -17.15 0.05 -15.50
C GLY A 17 -17.44 0.74 -14.17
N LYS A 18 -18.24 0.08 -13.32
CA LYS A 18 -18.53 0.51 -11.96
C LYS A 18 -17.98 -0.53 -10.97
N SER A 19 -17.72 -0.10 -9.75
CA SER A 19 -17.18 -0.94 -8.68
C SER A 19 -17.53 -0.31 -7.33
N SER A 20 -17.85 -1.13 -6.33
CA SER A 20 -18.01 -0.70 -4.94
C SER A 20 -16.67 -0.69 -4.19
N HIS A 21 -15.73 -1.53 -4.60
CA HIS A 21 -14.39 -1.65 -3.98
C HIS A 21 -13.32 -1.88 -5.03
N ALA A 22 -12.10 -1.40 -4.76
CA ALA A 22 -10.89 -1.82 -5.46
C ALA A 22 -9.91 -2.41 -4.45
N TYR A 23 -9.50 -3.65 -4.68
CA TYR A 23 -8.45 -4.30 -3.93
C TYR A 23 -7.11 -4.07 -4.64
N LEU A 24 -6.14 -3.56 -3.90
CA LEU A 24 -4.83 -3.18 -4.41
C LEU A 24 -3.78 -4.09 -3.80
N LEU A 25 -2.93 -4.69 -4.63
CA LEU A 25 -1.71 -5.33 -4.17
C LEU A 25 -0.56 -4.35 -4.38
N MET A 26 0.06 -3.92 -3.29
CA MET A 26 1.02 -2.84 -3.25
C MET A 26 2.32 -3.30 -2.62
N ALA A 27 3.47 -2.95 -3.19
CA ALA A 27 4.77 -3.27 -2.63
C ALA A 27 5.72 -2.09 -2.80
N GLY A 28 6.60 -1.87 -1.84
CA GLY A 28 7.48 -0.73 -1.87
C GLY A 28 8.32 -0.62 -0.61
N SER A 29 9.25 0.32 -0.58
CA SER A 29 10.09 0.60 0.56
C SER A 29 9.86 2.02 1.06
N THR A 30 10.06 2.22 2.35
CA THR A 30 10.00 3.52 3.03
C THR A 30 11.03 3.55 4.14
N ASN A 31 11.44 4.75 4.55
CA ASN A 31 12.40 4.94 5.64
C ASN A 31 11.71 5.27 6.98
N PRO A 32 12.35 4.95 8.12
CA PRO A 32 11.82 5.30 9.45
C PRO A 32 11.51 6.80 9.63
N MET A 33 12.26 7.68 8.96
CA MET A 33 12.02 9.14 8.98
C MET A 33 10.72 9.55 8.28
N GLN A 34 10.15 8.70 7.43
CA GLN A 34 8.90 8.94 6.72
C GLN A 34 7.69 8.36 7.46
N SER A 35 7.79 8.16 8.78
CA SER A 35 6.71 7.62 9.60
C SER A 35 5.67 8.66 9.98
N GLN A 36 4.42 8.24 10.18
CA GLN A 36 3.29 9.10 10.59
C GLN A 36 3.01 10.24 9.61
N LEU A 37 3.32 10.04 8.33
CA LEU A 37 3.00 10.96 7.25
C LEU A 37 2.53 10.21 6.01
N VAL A 38 1.87 10.92 5.11
CA VAL A 38 1.39 10.33 3.85
C VAL A 38 2.59 10.15 2.92
N ASN A 39 2.96 8.90 2.68
CA ASN A 39 4.09 8.53 1.82
C ASN A 39 3.70 8.61 0.35
N GLY A 40 2.44 8.30 0.05
CA GLY A 40 1.87 8.36 -1.28
C GLY A 40 0.36 8.33 -1.23
N GLU A 41 -0.29 8.42 -2.38
CA GLU A 41 -1.74 8.33 -2.49
C GLU A 41 -2.15 7.54 -3.73
N VAL A 42 -3.24 6.79 -3.57
CA VAL A 42 -3.95 6.16 -4.68
C VAL A 42 -5.20 6.98 -4.94
N VAL A 43 -5.32 7.55 -6.14
CA VAL A 43 -6.42 8.41 -6.55
C VAL A 43 -7.20 7.73 -7.65
N VAL A 44 -8.46 7.41 -7.40
CA VAL A 44 -9.38 6.94 -8.43
C VAL A 44 -10.14 8.14 -8.97
N THR A 45 -10.09 8.33 -10.29
CA THR A 45 -10.91 9.33 -10.96
C THR A 45 -12.09 8.70 -11.68
N TYR A 46 -13.25 9.31 -11.52
CA TYR A 46 -14.48 8.94 -12.20
C TYR A 46 -14.66 9.69 -13.53
N THR A 47 -15.54 9.20 -14.39
CA THR A 47 -15.84 9.85 -15.67
C THR A 47 -16.51 11.22 -15.52
N ASP A 48 -17.14 11.48 -14.37
CA ASP A 48 -17.74 12.78 -14.02
C ASP A 48 -16.71 13.80 -13.50
N GLY A 49 -15.41 13.43 -13.44
CA GLY A 49 -14.33 14.28 -12.97
C GLY A 49 -14.11 14.27 -11.45
N THR A 50 -14.99 13.65 -10.67
CA THR A 50 -14.81 13.50 -9.22
C THR A 50 -13.74 12.45 -8.90
N THR A 51 -13.24 12.45 -7.66
CA THR A 51 -12.19 11.54 -7.22
C THR A 51 -12.48 10.95 -5.85
N ASP A 52 -11.97 9.74 -5.63
CA ASP A 52 -11.76 9.17 -4.29
C ASP A 52 -10.27 8.94 -4.09
N THR A 53 -9.79 9.10 -2.85
CA THR A 53 -8.37 9.02 -2.51
C THR A 53 -8.13 8.10 -1.32
N LEU A 54 -7.18 7.18 -1.47
CA LEU A 54 -6.66 6.35 -0.40
C LEU A 54 -5.21 6.78 -0.09
N PRO A 55 -4.95 7.39 1.08
CA PRO A 55 -3.59 7.73 1.49
C PRO A 55 -2.82 6.47 1.89
N LEU A 56 -1.54 6.43 1.55
CA LEU A 56 -0.57 5.42 1.99
C LEU A 56 0.24 6.01 3.14
N ARG A 57 -0.09 5.61 4.36
CA ARG A 57 0.50 6.15 5.60
C ARG A 57 1.01 5.01 6.45
N ASN A 58 2.26 5.11 6.85
CA ASN A 58 2.87 4.20 7.81
C ASN A 58 2.76 4.79 9.24
N PRO A 59 2.63 3.94 10.27
CA PRO A 59 2.50 2.48 10.22
C PRO A 59 1.06 1.98 9.95
N ASP A 60 0.12 2.88 9.62
CA ASP A 60 -1.32 2.62 9.55
C ASP A 60 -1.69 1.54 8.52
N ASN A 61 -1.38 1.79 7.24
CA ASN A 61 -1.74 0.91 6.13
C ASN A 61 -0.58 0.67 5.14
N TRP A 62 0.55 1.36 5.30
CA TRP A 62 1.71 1.22 4.43
C TRP A 62 2.89 0.65 5.20
N ALA A 63 3.39 -0.50 4.77
CA ALA A 63 4.55 -1.16 5.36
C ALA A 63 5.58 -1.47 4.28
N PRO A 64 6.88 -1.28 4.57
CA PRO A 64 7.94 -1.59 3.62
C PRO A 64 7.95 -3.08 3.26
N ILE A 65 8.43 -3.43 2.07
CA ILE A 65 8.36 -4.78 1.50
C ILE A 65 9.17 -5.78 2.33
N GLU A 66 10.28 -5.36 2.92
CA GLU A 66 11.24 -6.23 3.58
C GLU A 66 10.90 -6.56 5.03
N GLN A 67 9.91 -5.90 5.66
CA GLN A 67 9.61 -6.06 7.08
C GLN A 67 8.17 -5.67 7.47
N ASP A 68 7.77 -6.04 8.68
CA ASP A 68 6.55 -5.52 9.33
C ASP A 68 6.88 -4.63 10.53
N TYR A 69 5.96 -3.73 10.88
CA TYR A 69 6.05 -2.96 12.12
C TYR A 69 5.81 -3.83 13.35
N PHE A 70 6.53 -3.54 14.44
CA PHE A 70 6.23 -4.11 15.75
C PHE A 70 4.91 -3.55 16.28
N GLN A 71 4.01 -4.43 16.68
CA GLN A 71 2.73 -4.07 17.29
C GLN A 71 2.46 -5.05 18.44
N ASP A 72 2.22 -4.53 19.63
CA ASP A 72 1.89 -5.30 20.84
C ASP A 72 0.51 -4.97 21.40
N GLY A 73 -0.18 -3.97 20.83
CA GLY A 73 -1.48 -3.51 21.31
C GLY A 73 -1.41 -2.67 22.60
N PHE A 74 -0.20 -2.29 23.04
CA PHE A 74 0.03 -1.44 24.21
C PHE A 74 0.76 -0.16 23.79
N ALA A 75 2.08 -0.10 24.04
CA ALA A 75 2.90 1.06 23.69
C ALA A 75 3.18 1.13 22.19
N PHE A 76 3.05 0.02 21.47
CA PHE A 76 3.21 -0.07 20.04
C PHE A 76 1.87 -0.46 19.39
N ASP A 77 1.01 0.55 19.24
CA ASP A 77 -0.27 0.47 18.54
C ASP A 77 -0.33 1.55 17.45
N THR A 78 -0.87 1.19 16.29
CA THR A 78 -1.06 2.12 15.17
C THR A 78 -2.44 2.79 15.22
N GLY A 79 -3.38 2.26 16.01
CA GLY A 79 -4.78 2.70 16.02
C GLY A 79 -5.52 2.43 14.71
N ALA A 80 -4.89 1.72 13.77
CA ALA A 80 -5.42 1.40 12.46
C ALA A 80 -5.52 -0.13 12.25
N PRO A 81 -6.51 -0.63 11.50
CA PRO A 81 -6.59 -2.05 11.20
C PRO A 81 -5.35 -2.54 10.46
N LYS A 82 -4.72 -3.60 10.98
CA LYS A 82 -3.55 -4.20 10.33
C LYS A 82 -3.93 -4.75 8.95
N PRO A 83 -3.30 -4.27 7.85
CA PRO A 83 -3.61 -4.75 6.51
C PRO A 83 -3.14 -6.19 6.33
N PHE A 84 -3.72 -6.89 5.35
CA PHE A 84 -3.20 -8.18 4.93
C PHE A 84 -1.84 -8.01 4.26
N ARG A 85 -0.94 -8.95 4.52
CA ARG A 85 0.39 -9.04 3.93
C ARG A 85 0.49 -10.35 3.15
N LEU A 86 0.77 -10.23 1.86
CA LEU A 86 1.05 -11.36 0.97
C LEU A 86 2.56 -11.56 0.92
N HIS A 87 3.06 -12.63 1.52
CA HIS A 87 4.47 -13.01 1.48
C HIS A 87 4.80 -13.50 0.07
N LEU A 88 5.63 -12.75 -0.65
CA LEU A 88 5.83 -12.93 -2.09
C LEU A 88 6.54 -14.24 -2.44
N LYS A 89 7.38 -14.74 -1.53
CA LYS A 89 8.12 -16.01 -1.69
C LYS A 89 7.23 -17.24 -1.58
N THR A 90 6.22 -17.21 -0.71
CA THR A 90 5.43 -18.40 -0.33
C THR A 90 3.98 -18.33 -0.78
N GLY A 91 3.49 -17.14 -1.13
CA GLY A 91 2.06 -16.91 -1.38
C GLY A 91 1.20 -16.87 -0.11
N LEU A 92 1.81 -16.88 1.08
CA LEU A 92 1.08 -16.81 2.35
C LEU A 92 0.42 -15.44 2.50
N LEU A 93 -0.91 -15.42 2.64
CA LEU A 93 -1.69 -14.24 2.97
C LEU A 93 -2.02 -14.25 4.46
N THR A 94 -1.49 -13.31 5.23
CA THR A 94 -1.72 -13.25 6.67
C THR A 94 -1.76 -11.80 7.18
N ARG A 95 -2.38 -11.60 8.34
CA ARG A 95 -2.20 -10.39 9.15
C ARG A 95 -1.22 -10.63 10.29
N ASP A 96 -1.03 -11.87 10.69
CA ASP A 96 -0.21 -12.26 11.83
C ASP A 96 0.85 -13.25 11.38
N PHE A 97 2.09 -12.80 11.42
CA PHE A 97 3.27 -13.60 11.12
C PHE A 97 4.18 -13.59 12.35
N LYS A 98 4.88 -14.70 12.58
CA LYS A 98 5.76 -14.87 13.76
C LYS A 98 7.17 -15.29 13.38
N ASP A 99 7.33 -15.96 12.23
CA ASP A 99 8.60 -16.54 11.79
C ASP A 99 9.47 -15.53 11.04
N TYR A 100 9.66 -14.35 11.63
CA TYR A 100 10.48 -13.30 11.07
C TYR A 100 11.96 -13.68 11.10
N THR A 101 12.70 -13.20 10.09
CA THR A 101 14.15 -13.21 10.07
C THR A 101 14.70 -11.86 10.53
N SER A 102 16.03 -11.73 10.56
CA SER A 102 16.68 -10.47 10.90
C SER A 102 17.53 -9.95 9.74
N ILE A 103 17.46 -8.64 9.48
CA ILE A 103 18.43 -7.91 8.68
C ILE A 103 19.39 -7.22 9.64
N LYS A 104 20.66 -7.63 9.61
CA LYS A 104 21.68 -7.15 10.55
C LYS A 104 21.75 -5.62 10.56
N GLY A 105 21.54 -5.03 11.74
CA GLY A 105 21.60 -3.57 11.95
C GLY A 105 20.38 -2.79 11.43
N PHE A 106 19.32 -3.46 11.00
CA PHE A 106 18.14 -2.81 10.43
C PHE A 106 16.82 -3.31 11.03
N SER A 107 16.57 -4.62 11.01
CA SER A 107 15.26 -5.17 11.41
C SER A 107 15.36 -6.54 12.06
N THR A 108 14.51 -6.79 13.06
CA THR A 108 14.24 -8.13 13.62
C THR A 108 12.89 -8.68 13.17
N ARG A 109 12.15 -7.94 12.35
CA ARG A 109 10.86 -8.34 11.76
C ARG A 109 10.96 -8.46 10.24
N ALA A 110 12.11 -8.93 9.76
CA ALA A 110 12.33 -9.06 8.32
C ALA A 110 11.53 -10.25 7.76
N ILE A 111 11.06 -10.08 6.52
CA ILE A 111 10.30 -11.08 5.79
C ILE A 111 11.16 -11.60 4.65
N ASP A 112 11.51 -12.88 4.70
CA ASP A 112 12.30 -13.53 3.65
C ASP A 112 11.52 -13.54 2.32
N GLY A 113 12.12 -12.92 1.30
CA GLY A 113 11.51 -12.66 -0.01
C GLY A 113 10.45 -11.56 -0.03
N GLY A 114 10.25 -10.86 1.09
CA GLY A 114 9.39 -9.69 1.21
C GLY A 114 7.88 -9.98 1.19
N ALA A 115 7.10 -8.95 1.50
CA ALA A 115 5.65 -8.99 1.49
C ALA A 115 5.03 -7.75 0.83
N ALA A 116 3.99 -7.98 0.04
CA ALA A 116 3.12 -6.93 -0.49
C ALA A 116 1.94 -6.70 0.45
N THR A 117 1.50 -5.45 0.56
CA THR A 117 0.30 -5.04 1.30
C THR A 117 -0.93 -5.17 0.41
N VAL A 118 -1.98 -5.79 0.92
CA VAL A 118 -3.31 -5.77 0.31
C VAL A 118 -4.13 -4.66 0.95
N LEU A 119 -4.58 -3.71 0.13
CA LEU A 119 -5.40 -2.58 0.56
C LEU A 119 -6.80 -2.67 -0.04
N ASP A 120 -7.79 -2.30 0.76
CA ASP A 120 -9.16 -2.07 0.33
C ASP A 120 -9.39 -0.57 0.13
N MET A 121 -9.78 -0.19 -1.08
CA MET A 121 -10.24 1.16 -1.40
C MET A 121 -11.74 1.12 -1.67
N PRO A 122 -12.59 1.60 -0.75
CA PRO A 122 -14.00 1.82 -1.02
C PRO A 122 -14.18 2.83 -2.17
N LEU A 123 -15.13 2.54 -3.06
CA LEU A 123 -15.46 3.33 -4.24
C LEU A 123 -16.96 3.61 -4.28
N ASN A 124 -17.35 4.55 -5.13
CA ASN A 124 -18.75 4.88 -5.36
C ASN A 124 -19.35 3.97 -6.44
N PRO A 125 -20.23 3.00 -6.09
CA PRO A 125 -20.79 2.05 -7.05
C PRO A 125 -21.72 2.69 -8.08
N LYS A 126 -22.17 3.94 -7.85
CA LYS A 126 -23.05 4.64 -8.79
C LYS A 126 -22.27 5.30 -9.93
N LYS A 127 -20.98 5.57 -9.74
CA LYS A 127 -20.11 6.30 -10.67
C LYS A 127 -19.33 5.36 -11.58
N LYS A 128 -19.08 5.80 -12.82
CA LYS A 128 -18.22 5.06 -13.76
C LYS A 128 -16.76 5.44 -13.53
N LEU A 129 -15.91 4.44 -13.40
CA LEU A 129 -14.47 4.58 -13.23
C LEU A 129 -13.83 5.04 -14.55
N ARG A 130 -12.78 5.85 -14.44
CA ARG A 130 -11.95 6.31 -15.56
C ARG A 130 -10.51 5.83 -15.43
N SER A 131 -9.91 6.07 -14.27
CA SER A 131 -8.48 5.80 -14.07
C SER A 131 -8.14 5.68 -12.59
N LEU A 132 -7.03 5.00 -12.31
CA LEU A 132 -6.35 5.01 -11.02
C LEU A 132 -4.96 5.60 -11.21
N THR A 133 -4.63 6.59 -10.41
CA THR A 133 -3.32 7.25 -10.38
C THR A 133 -2.67 6.96 -9.05
N LEU A 134 -1.47 6.39 -9.08
CA LEU A 134 -0.60 6.25 -7.90
C LEU A 134 0.40 7.40 -7.90
N LYS A 135 0.57 8.08 -6.76
CA LYS A 135 1.55 9.15 -6.59
C LYS A 135 2.45 8.88 -5.39
N ALA A 136 3.75 9.12 -5.55
CA ALA A 136 4.67 9.24 -4.43
C ALA A 136 4.68 10.68 -3.92
N LEU A 137 4.56 10.89 -2.60
CA LEU A 137 4.56 12.21 -1.98
C LEU A 137 5.78 12.45 -1.09
N ALA A 138 6.25 11.41 -0.38
CA ALA A 138 7.46 11.49 0.41
C ALA A 138 8.72 11.37 -0.48
N ASN A 139 9.81 11.99 -0.05
CA ASN A 139 11.08 11.95 -0.80
C ASN A 139 11.72 10.57 -0.81
N ASP A 140 11.77 9.91 0.36
CA ASP A 140 12.47 8.65 0.54
C ASP A 140 11.51 7.46 0.56
N VAL A 141 10.75 7.30 -0.52
CA VAL A 141 9.84 6.18 -0.70
C VAL A 141 9.94 5.64 -2.13
N VAL A 142 9.86 4.32 -2.26
CA VAL A 142 9.57 3.67 -3.54
C VAL A 142 8.24 2.95 -3.40
N ILE A 143 7.26 3.31 -4.22
CA ILE A 143 5.91 2.72 -4.19
C ILE A 143 5.62 2.04 -5.52
N GLY A 144 5.17 0.78 -5.45
CA GLY A 144 4.78 -0.04 -6.58
C GLY A 144 3.35 -0.54 -6.45
N LEU A 145 2.59 -0.40 -7.52
CA LEU A 145 1.30 -1.06 -7.71
C LEU A 145 1.53 -2.36 -8.47
N MET A 146 1.25 -3.50 -7.84
CA MET A 146 1.40 -4.82 -8.45
C MET A 146 0.13 -5.25 -9.17
N SER A 147 -1.04 -4.98 -8.59
CA SER A 147 -2.34 -5.28 -9.20
C SER A 147 -3.48 -4.43 -8.65
N VAL A 148 -4.52 -4.27 -9.46
CA VAL A 148 -5.82 -3.70 -9.07
C VAL A 148 -6.90 -4.69 -9.45
N THR A 149 -7.74 -5.07 -8.50
CA THR A 149 -8.90 -5.93 -8.74
C THR A 149 -10.17 -5.17 -8.34
N LEU A 150 -11.12 -5.10 -9.27
CA LEU A 150 -12.39 -4.40 -9.07
C LEU A 150 -13.49 -5.40 -8.70
N VAL A 151 -14.23 -5.11 -7.63
CA VAL A 151 -15.44 -5.86 -7.28
C VAL A 151 -16.55 -5.48 -8.26
N ARG A 152 -16.85 -6.39 -9.17
CA ARG A 152 -17.96 -6.23 -10.13
C ARG A 152 -19.26 -6.68 -9.48
N GLU A 153 -20.32 -5.93 -9.73
CA GLU A 153 -21.71 -6.39 -9.59
C GLU A 153 -22.10 -7.23 -10.81
#